data_AF-A0A655DRP8-F1
#
_entry.id   AF-A0A655DRP8-F1
#
_cell.length_a   1.000
_cell.length_b   1.000
_cell.length_c   1.000
_cell.angle_alpha   90.00
_cell.angle_beta   90.00
_cell.angle_gamma   90.00
#
_symmetry.space_group_name_H-M   'P 1'
#
loop_
_entity.id
_entity.type
_entity.pdbx_description
1 polymer ?
#
loop_
_entity_poly.entity_id
_entity_poly.type
_entity_poly.pdbx_seq_one_letter_code
_entity_poly.pdbx_strand_id
1 'polypeptide(L)'
;MRVAFGSEYQSSSALLAWLTAAAVAIAMLTLTGAAAVAAALHRAYSLGWVGATVGSGLLLLLPLSLETRTVVALLCGPLVGIGVHLVALARTDE
;
A
#
# COMPACT_ATOMS: atom_id res chain seq x y z
N MET A 1 3.57 16.51 -17.78
CA MET A 1 2.90 15.25 -18.17
C MET A 1 2.31 15.28 -19.58
N ARG A 2 1.45 16.23 -19.96
CA ARG A 2 0.99 16.38 -21.37
C ARG A 2 2.11 16.54 -22.41
N VAL A 3 3.23 17.17 -22.02
CA VAL A 3 4.41 17.38 -22.89
C VAL A 3 5.19 16.08 -23.16
N ALA A 4 5.09 15.08 -22.27
CA ALA A 4 5.79 13.79 -22.40
C ALA A 4 4.90 12.65 -22.90
N PHE A 5 3.58 12.71 -22.68
CA PHE A 5 2.64 11.60 -22.93
C PHE A 5 1.47 11.95 -23.88
N GLY A 6 1.44 13.17 -24.44
CA GLY A 6 0.39 13.60 -25.39
C GLY A 6 -0.89 14.14 -24.75
N SER A 7 -1.82 14.62 -25.58
CA SER A 7 -3.10 15.21 -25.16
C SER A 7 -4.10 14.20 -24.58
N GLU A 8 -3.92 12.90 -24.88
CA GLU A 8 -4.69 11.78 -24.33
C GLU A 8 -4.31 11.42 -22.88
N TYR A 9 -3.23 11.99 -22.34
CA TYR A 9 -2.91 11.87 -20.91
C TYR A 9 -3.82 12.80 -20.09
N GLN A 10 -5.12 12.47 -20.05
CA GLN A 10 -6.08 12.99 -19.09
C GLN A 10 -6.34 11.90 -18.05
N SER A 11 -5.52 11.85 -17.01
CA SER A 11 -5.94 11.16 -15.79
C SER A 11 -7.18 11.87 -15.25
N SER A 12 -8.27 11.12 -15.07
CA SER A 12 -9.47 11.64 -14.41
C SER A 12 -9.10 12.24 -13.05
N SER A 13 -9.72 13.34 -12.67
CA SER A 13 -9.56 13.93 -11.33
C SER A 13 -9.95 12.91 -10.23
N ALA A 14 -10.91 12.03 -10.52
CA ALA A 14 -11.27 10.93 -9.64
C ALA A 14 -10.11 9.95 -9.43
N LEU A 15 -9.38 9.57 -10.49
CA LEU A 15 -8.22 8.70 -10.38
C LEU A 15 -7.15 9.30 -9.46
N LEU A 16 -6.83 10.57 -9.66
CA LEU A 16 -5.83 11.27 -8.85
C LEU A 16 -6.24 11.34 -7.37
N ALA A 17 -7.53 11.58 -7.09
CA ALA A 17 -8.05 11.54 -5.73
C ALA A 17 -7.88 10.15 -5.09
N TRP A 18 -8.20 9.09 -5.82
CA TRP A 18 -8.05 7.72 -5.30
C TRP A 18 -6.59 7.29 -5.14
N LEU A 19 -5.69 7.69 -6.05
CA LEU A 19 -4.25 7.46 -5.89
C LEU A 19 -3.68 8.22 -4.70
N THR A 20 -4.20 9.42 -4.42
CA THR A 20 -3.83 10.18 -3.22
C THR A 20 -4.29 9.46 -1.96
N ALA A 21 -5.51 8.94 -1.94
CA ALA A 21 -6.00 8.10 -0.84
C ALA A 21 -5.12 6.84 -0.68
N ALA A 22 -4.69 6.22 -1.77
CA ALA A 22 -3.80 5.06 -1.74
C ALA A 22 -2.41 5.41 -1.17
N ALA A 23 -1.89 6.60 -1.45
CA ALA A 23 -0.64 7.07 -0.85
C ALA A 23 -0.71 7.14 0.68
N VAL A 24 -1.88 7.44 1.26
CA VAL A 24 -2.10 7.40 2.72
C VAL A 24 -1.93 5.98 3.26
N ALA A 25 -2.42 4.95 2.55
CA ALA A 25 -2.25 3.56 2.96
C ALA A 25 -0.76 3.16 2.98
N ILE A 26 0.02 3.57 1.96
CA ILE A 26 1.47 3.35 1.91
C ILE A 26 2.20 4.12 3.02
N ALA A 27 1.78 5.36 3.29
CA ALA A 27 2.33 6.16 4.40
C ALA A 27 2.09 5.47 5.75
N MET A 28 0.90 4.92 5.98
CA MET A 28 0.58 4.15 7.19
C MET A 28 1.36 2.84 7.29
N LEU A 29 1.55 2.12 6.19
CA LEU A 29 2.42 0.94 6.15
C LEU A 29 3.86 1.31 6.53
N THR A 30 4.35 2.44 6.02
CA THR A 30 5.70 2.95 6.32
C THR A 30 5.82 3.37 7.78
N LEU A 31 4.84 4.11 8.30
CA LEU A 31 4.79 4.55 9.69
C LEU A 31 4.78 3.37 10.67
N THR A 32 3.89 2.40 10.44
CA THR A 32 3.81 1.19 11.28
C THR A 32 5.05 0.31 11.16
N GLY A 33 5.67 0.27 9.97
CA GLY A 33 6.96 -0.40 9.77
C GLY A 33 8.09 0.26 10.55
N ALA A 34 8.16 1.59 10.54
CA ALA A 34 9.14 2.33 11.33
C ALA A 34 8.96 2.09 12.83
N ALA A 35 7.72 2.03 13.32
CA ALA A 35 7.42 1.66 14.71
C ALA A 35 7.90 0.23 15.03
N ALA A 36 7.66 -0.74 14.14
CA ALA A 36 8.16 -2.11 14.31
C ALA A 36 9.70 -2.17 14.36
N VAL A 37 10.39 -1.40 13.51
CA VAL A 37 11.87 -1.30 13.54
C VAL A 37 12.35 -0.66 14.85
N ALA A 38 11.69 0.39 15.32
CA ALA A 38 12.02 1.05 16.58
C ALA A 38 11.85 0.10 17.79
N ALA A 39 10.87 -0.80 17.75
CA ALA A 39 10.68 -1.88 18.73
C ALA A 39 11.59 -3.10 18.50
N ALA A 40 12.59 -3.01 17.61
CA ALA A 40 13.48 -4.09 17.20
C ALA A 40 12.80 -5.33 16.58
N LEU A 41 11.54 -5.21 16.12
CA LEU A 41 10.74 -6.26 15.50
C LEU A 41 11.01 -6.39 13.99
N HIS A 42 12.27 -6.59 13.61
CA HIS A 42 12.73 -6.64 12.20
C HIS A 42 12.03 -7.73 11.37
N ARG A 43 11.66 -8.85 12.01
CA ARG A 43 10.87 -9.92 11.37
C ARG A 43 9.45 -9.45 11.04
N ALA A 44 8.80 -8.76 11.97
CA ALA A 44 7.45 -8.22 11.74
C ALA A 44 7.47 -7.14 10.66
N TYR A 45 8.46 -6.25 10.67
CA TYR A 45 8.70 -5.28 9.60
C TYR A 45 8.79 -5.96 8.22
N SER A 46 9.65 -6.98 8.10
CA SER A 46 9.87 -7.67 6.82
C SER A 46 8.61 -8.42 6.36
N LEU A 47 7.93 -9.12 7.28
CA LEU A 47 6.70 -9.84 6.98
C LEU A 47 5.56 -8.89 6.57
N GLY A 48 5.48 -7.72 7.20
CA GLY A 48 4.47 -6.73 6.84
C GLY A 48 4.68 -6.19 5.42
N TRP A 49 5.91 -5.83 5.06
CA TRP A 49 6.22 -5.40 3.70
C TRP A 49 6.00 -6.49 2.65
N VAL A 50 6.48 -7.71 2.89
CA VAL A 50 6.27 -8.84 1.99
C VAL A 50 4.79 -9.15 1.84
N GLY A 51 4.04 -9.19 2.94
CA GLY A 51 2.60 -9.42 2.93
C GLY A 51 1.83 -8.36 2.13
N ALA A 52 2.20 -7.09 2.31
CA ALA A 52 1.63 -5.99 1.53
C ALA A 52 1.92 -6.12 0.03
N THR A 53 3.18 -6.41 -0.33
CA THR A 53 3.58 -6.59 -1.73
C THR A 53 2.87 -7.77 -2.39
N VAL A 54 2.79 -8.92 -1.70
CA VAL A 54 2.08 -10.10 -2.20
C VAL A 54 0.59 -9.79 -2.34
N GLY A 55 -0.02 -9.16 -1.33
CA GLY A 55 -1.43 -8.74 -1.38
C GLY A 55 -1.73 -7.82 -2.57
N SER A 56 -0.94 -6.76 -2.76
CA SER A 56 -1.05 -5.88 -3.92
C SER A 56 -0.82 -6.65 -5.24
N GLY A 57 0.19 -7.50 -5.30
CA GLY A 57 0.50 -8.32 -6.47
C GLY A 57 -0.67 -9.20 -6.89
N LEU A 58 -1.28 -9.92 -5.95
CA LEU A 58 -2.46 -10.75 -6.20
C LEU A 58 -3.65 -9.93 -6.69
N LEU A 59 -3.89 -8.74 -6.11
CA LEU A 59 -4.96 -7.85 -6.55
C LEU A 59 -4.72 -7.31 -7.97
N LEU A 60 -3.47 -7.09 -8.37
CA LEU A 60 -3.13 -6.67 -9.75
C LEU A 60 -3.38 -7.77 -10.79
N LEU A 61 -3.43 -9.04 -10.39
CA LEU A 61 -3.75 -10.16 -11.27
C LEU A 61 -5.26 -10.28 -11.55
N LEU A 62 -6.11 -9.50 -10.85
CA LEU A 62 -7.55 -9.50 -11.12
C LEU A 62 -7.85 -8.96 -12.53
N PRO A 63 -8.84 -9.55 -13.22
CA PRO A 63 -9.25 -9.14 -14.57
C PRO A 63 -10.14 -7.88 -14.53
N LEU A 64 -9.65 -6.81 -13.92
CA LEU A 64 -10.30 -5.51 -13.88
C LEU A 64 -9.59 -4.54 -14.83
N SER A 65 -10.19 -3.37 -15.05
CA SER A 65 -9.51 -2.28 -15.76
C SER A 65 -8.20 -1.92 -15.03
N LEU A 66 -7.20 -1.47 -15.79
CA LEU A 66 -5.87 -1.12 -15.25
C LEU A 66 -5.97 -0.10 -14.10
N GLU A 67 -6.83 0.90 -14.28
CA GLU A 67 -7.07 1.94 -13.29
C GLU A 67 -7.62 1.37 -11.98
N THR A 68 -8.71 0.61 -12.07
CA THR A 68 -9.40 0.04 -10.90
C THR A 68 -8.50 -0.94 -10.15
N ARG A 69 -7.83 -1.86 -10.84
CA ARG A 69 -6.94 -2.82 -10.16
C ARG A 69 -5.76 -2.13 -9.48
N THR A 70 -5.23 -1.05 -10.07
CA THR A 70 -4.11 -0.29 -9.48
C THR A 70 -4.56 0.40 -8.19
N VAL A 71 -5.69 1.10 -8.23
CA VAL A 71 -6.27 1.76 -7.05
C VAL A 71 -6.56 0.74 -5.94
N VAL A 72 -7.23 -0.36 -6.27
CA VAL A 72 -7.57 -1.41 -5.29
C VAL A 72 -6.31 -2.07 -4.72
N ALA A 73 -5.33 -2.40 -5.56
CA ALA A 73 -4.08 -3.00 -5.12
C ALA A 73 -3.29 -2.11 -4.17
N LEU A 74 -3.23 -0.80 -4.44
CA LEU A 74 -2.51 0.17 -3.62
C LEU A 74 -3.28 0.57 -2.35
N LEU A 75 -4.60 0.47 -2.32
CA LEU A 75 -5.39 0.69 -1.10
C LEU A 75 -5.39 -0.53 -0.19
N CYS A 76 -5.66 -1.71 -0.73
CA CYS A 76 -5.93 -2.91 0.07
C CYS A 76 -4.68 -3.71 0.41
N GLY A 77 -3.69 -3.79 -0.49
CA GLY A 77 -2.46 -4.53 -0.22
C GLY A 77 -1.73 -4.05 1.04
N PRO A 78 -1.49 -2.74 1.23
CA PRO A 78 -0.84 -2.22 2.43
C PRO A 78 -1.54 -2.57 3.75
N LEU A 79 -2.86 -2.78 3.73
CA LEU A 79 -3.62 -3.13 4.94
C LEU A 79 -3.17 -4.45 5.55
N VAL A 80 -2.74 -5.42 4.74
CA VAL A 80 -2.19 -6.70 5.21
C VAL A 80 -0.92 -6.43 6.03
N GLY A 81 -0.01 -5.62 5.50
CA GLY A 81 1.24 -5.28 6.18
C GLY A 81 1.03 -4.46 7.45
N ILE A 82 0.12 -3.48 7.40
CA ILE A 82 -0.29 -2.69 8.57
C ILE A 82 -0.81 -3.59 9.68
N GLY A 83 -1.69 -4.54 9.35
CA GLY A 83 -2.22 -5.51 10.32
C GLY A 83 -1.12 -6.34 10.99
N VAL A 84 -0.15 -6.84 10.21
CA VAL A 84 1.01 -7.58 10.73
C VAL A 84 1.83 -6.73 11.70
N HIS A 85 2.14 -5.48 11.34
CA HIS A 85 2.90 -4.57 12.21
C HIS A 85 2.14 -4.26 13.51
N LEU A 86 0.86 -3.91 13.42
CA LEU A 86 0.05 -3.55 14.58
C LEU A 86 -0.16 -4.73 15.53
N VAL A 87 -0.41 -5.93 15.02
CA VAL A 87 -0.52 -7.14 15.85
C VAL A 87 0.81 -7.47 16.53
N ALA A 88 1.95 -7.31 15.85
CA ALA A 88 3.24 -7.56 16.46
C ALA A 88 3.56 -6.56 17.58
N LEU A 89 3.25 -5.27 17.36
CA LEU A 89 3.42 -4.20 18.36
C LEU A 89 2.50 -4.38 19.57
N ALA A 90 1.23 -4.73 19.34
CA ALA A 90 0.29 -4.96 20.44
C ALA A 90 0.73 -6.11 21.36
N ARG A 91 1.46 -7.10 20.83
CA ARG A 91 1.97 -8.25 21.60
C ARG A 91 3.29 -7.98 22.33
N THR A 92 3.95 -6.85 22.06
CA THR A 92 5.16 -6.45 22.80
C THR A 92 4.86 -5.53 23.98
N ASP A 93 3.67 -4.92 24.00
CA ASP A 93 3.22 -4.05 25.08
C ASP A 93 2.55 -4.84 26.24
N GLU A 94 2.29 -6.14 26.06
CA GLU A 94 1.83 -7.08 27.09
C GLU A 94 3.01 -7.75 27.82
#